data_AF-A0A0H5RB14-F1
#
_entry.id   AF-A0A0H5RB14-F1
#
_cell.length_a   1.000
_cell.length_b   1.000
_cell.length_c   1.000
_cell.angle_alpha   90.00
_cell.angle_beta   90.00
_cell.angle_gamma   90.00
#
_symmetry.space_group_name_H-M   'P 1'
#
loop_
_entity.id
_entity.type
_entity.pdbx_description
1 polymer ?
#
loop_
_entity_poly.entity_id
_entity_poly.type
_entity_poly.pdbx_seq_one_letter_code
_entity_poly.pdbx_strand_id
1 'polypeptide(L)'
;RVGCQSLPVLLDHNPPQIPIQVDVIMGRVLYRSSPPPLLNISSLDTLYPIIAHRYRMSAFLHIDHVNPMRLVTSPILTVHQLAWFRLVISVFIIYVISLSSVLGDHPYFIYATNWSAIANLLYFCLISIISWTEVLERGKSRKLEVLAYIVLEIALPTALMVVILYWVAINPGAKFDNNLAMVSSIQNHAITCFLVLVDFLLNQVVFFPRHVIGSISLLALYLPVNAIYSLNVEPVYSSMTWRSITTLYMVVQALVAIVFFHMLLVFVSRRIKSEDPGTDNPDVHKRNLQNLIEENHQESV
;
A
#
# COMPACT_ATOMS: atom_id res chain seq x y z
N ARG A 1 -56.57 8.55 7.49
CA ARG A 1 -56.23 9.08 8.84
C ARG A 1 -54.96 8.40 9.30
N VAL A 2 -53.82 9.06 9.07
CA VAL A 2 -52.51 8.72 9.64
C VAL A 2 -51.91 10.09 9.96
N GLY A 3 -51.59 10.32 11.24
CA GLY A 3 -51.20 11.63 11.76
C GLY A 3 -49.73 11.94 11.46
N CYS A 4 -49.48 13.11 10.86
CA CYS A 4 -48.17 13.75 10.84
C CYS A 4 -47.87 14.27 12.24
N GLN A 5 -46.85 13.74 12.91
CA GLN A 5 -46.22 14.35 14.07
C GLN A 5 -45.07 15.23 13.58
N SER A 6 -45.13 16.51 13.93
CA SER A 6 -44.06 17.49 13.73
C SER A 6 -42.92 17.26 14.74
N LEU A 7 -41.68 17.20 14.25
CA LEU A 7 -40.48 17.24 15.09
C LEU A 7 -40.24 18.65 15.66
N PRO A 8 -39.68 18.78 16.88
CA PRO A 8 -39.31 20.05 17.46
C PRO A 8 -38.03 20.62 16.83
N VAL A 9 -38.05 21.93 16.63
CA VAL A 9 -36.92 22.78 16.22
C VAL A 9 -35.82 22.71 17.29
N LEU A 10 -34.63 22.27 16.91
CA LEU A 10 -33.43 22.32 17.75
C LEU A 10 -32.94 23.77 17.82
N LEU A 11 -32.81 24.31 19.03
CA LEU A 11 -32.32 25.65 19.32
C LEU A 11 -30.83 25.80 18.99
N ASP A 12 -30.48 26.90 18.34
CA ASP A 12 -29.12 27.38 18.11
C ASP A 12 -28.38 27.61 19.44
N HIS A 13 -27.34 26.83 19.70
CA HIS A 13 -26.32 27.17 20.69
C HIS A 13 -25.21 27.95 19.98
N ASN A 14 -25.32 29.27 19.98
CA ASN A 14 -24.20 30.14 19.64
C ASN A 14 -23.05 29.92 20.65
N PRO A 15 -21.82 29.63 20.18
CA PRO A 15 -20.67 29.55 21.08
C PRO A 15 -20.37 30.92 21.71
N PRO A 16 -19.79 30.95 22.93
CA PRO A 16 -19.47 32.19 23.62
C PRO A 16 -18.51 33.03 22.78
N GLN A 17 -18.96 34.23 22.39
CA GLN A 17 -18.12 35.23 21.74
C GLN A 17 -17.15 35.80 22.79
N ILE A 18 -15.86 35.54 22.60
CA ILE A 18 -14.81 36.21 23.36
C ILE A 18 -14.70 37.64 22.82
N PRO A 19 -14.87 38.69 23.63
CA PRO A 19 -14.76 40.06 23.17
C PRO A 19 -13.31 40.34 22.76
N ILE A 20 -13.07 40.53 21.46
CA ILE A 20 -11.80 41.05 20.94
C ILE A 20 -11.93 42.58 20.96
N GLN A 21 -11.27 43.23 21.90
CA GLN A 21 -11.08 44.68 21.87
C GLN A 21 -10.06 45.02 20.78
N VAL A 22 -10.49 45.77 19.77
CA VAL A 22 -9.63 46.30 18.71
C VAL A 22 -9.55 47.81 18.91
N ASP A 23 -8.44 48.28 19.47
CA ASP A 23 -8.15 49.72 19.56
C ASP A 23 -7.41 50.17 18.30
N VAL A 24 -8.02 51.09 17.56
CA VAL A 24 -7.42 51.71 16.37
C VAL A 24 -6.90 53.09 16.77
N ILE A 25 -5.56 53.22 16.87
CA ILE A 25 -4.90 54.51 17.04
C ILE A 25 -3.96 54.72 15.85
N MET A 26 -4.24 55.76 15.05
CA MET A 26 -3.42 56.21 13.92
C MET A 26 -3.04 55.11 12.89
N GLY A 27 -4.03 54.41 12.35
CA GLY A 27 -3.87 53.67 11.09
C GLY A 27 -2.95 52.44 11.12
N ARG A 28 -2.59 51.91 12.30
CA ARG A 28 -1.98 50.57 12.44
C ARG A 28 -2.80 49.71 13.41
N VAL A 29 -3.22 48.54 12.93
CA VAL A 29 -3.81 47.48 13.77
C VAL A 29 -2.68 46.76 14.49
N LEU A 30 -2.56 46.94 15.81
CA LEU A 30 -1.60 46.20 16.63
C LEU A 30 -2.35 45.10 17.39
N TYR A 31 -2.12 43.85 17.01
CA TYR A 31 -2.57 42.69 17.78
C TYR A 31 -1.70 42.56 19.04
N ARG A 32 -2.26 42.90 20.21
CA ARG A 32 -1.62 42.63 21.50
C ARG A 32 -1.93 41.20 21.91
N SER A 33 -1.08 40.26 21.52
CA SER A 33 -1.13 38.90 22.08
C SER A 33 -0.75 38.95 23.55
N SER A 34 -1.68 38.64 24.45
CA SER A 34 -1.34 38.31 25.83
C SER A 34 -0.26 37.21 25.83
N PRO A 35 0.78 37.29 26.69
CA PRO A 35 1.75 36.21 26.79
C PRO A 35 1.00 34.91 27.13
N PRO A 36 1.27 33.80 26.43
CA PRO A 36 0.62 32.54 26.72
C PRO A 36 0.87 32.17 28.18
N PRO A 37 -0.12 31.59 28.89
CA PRO A 37 0.07 31.13 30.25
C PRO A 37 1.26 30.16 30.28
N LEU A 38 2.21 30.43 31.17
CA LEU A 38 3.38 29.58 31.38
C LEU A 38 2.89 28.17 31.75
N LEU A 39 2.99 27.25 30.80
CA LEU A 39 2.69 25.84 31.00
C LEU A 39 3.59 25.29 32.11
N ASN A 40 2.97 24.74 33.15
CA ASN A 40 3.66 24.18 34.30
C ASN A 40 4.57 23.02 33.85
N ILE A 41 5.88 23.19 34.06
CA ILE A 41 6.94 22.32 33.51
C ILE A 41 6.82 20.87 34.02
N SER A 42 6.17 20.64 35.16
CA SER A 42 5.91 19.29 35.69
C SER A 42 4.96 18.43 34.84
N SER A 43 4.25 19.03 33.87
CA SER A 43 3.40 18.31 32.92
C SER A 43 4.14 17.84 31.64
N LEU A 44 5.38 18.30 31.41
CA LEU A 44 6.16 17.92 30.23
C LEU A 44 6.68 16.48 30.32
N ASP A 45 6.98 15.97 31.51
CA ASP A 45 7.50 14.60 31.68
C ASP A 45 6.44 13.52 31.42
N THR A 46 5.15 13.82 31.65
CA THR A 46 4.03 12.94 31.29
C THR A 46 3.61 13.09 29.83
N LEU A 47 3.78 14.28 29.23
CA LEU A 47 3.50 14.49 27.80
C LEU A 47 4.61 13.93 26.90
N TYR A 48 5.87 13.91 27.33
CA TYR A 48 6.99 13.46 26.50
C TYR A 48 6.83 12.03 25.96
N PRO A 49 6.45 10.99 26.74
CA PRO A 49 6.23 9.65 26.18
C PRO A 49 5.01 9.57 25.26
N ILE A 50 3.96 10.37 25.50
CA ILE A 50 2.77 10.42 24.63
C ILE A 50 3.11 11.09 23.31
N ILE A 51 3.83 12.21 23.36
CA ILE A 51 4.36 12.94 22.22
C ILE A 51 5.33 12.02 21.47
N ALA A 52 6.32 11.42 22.13
CA ALA A 52 7.27 10.49 21.53
C ALA A 52 6.59 9.26 20.91
N HIS A 53 5.54 8.70 21.51
CA HIS A 53 4.75 7.61 20.92
C HIS A 53 3.97 8.08 19.69
N ARG A 54 3.39 9.28 19.73
CA ARG A 54 2.71 9.89 18.58
C ARG A 54 3.70 10.20 17.45
N TYR A 55 4.89 10.69 17.78
CA TYR A 55 5.99 10.92 16.83
C TYR A 55 6.60 9.60 16.33
N ARG A 56 6.59 8.51 17.11
CA ARG A 56 7.09 7.19 16.67
C ARG A 56 6.09 6.49 15.75
N MET A 57 4.78 6.62 16.01
CA MET A 57 3.74 6.22 15.06
C MET A 57 3.73 7.12 13.81
N SER A 58 3.92 8.43 13.97
CA SER A 58 4.15 9.34 12.84
C SER A 58 5.47 9.08 12.12
N ALA A 59 6.51 8.55 12.75
CA ALA A 59 7.77 8.19 12.09
C ALA A 59 7.61 6.91 11.26
N PHE A 60 6.79 5.97 11.74
CA PHE A 60 6.36 4.80 10.97
C PHE A 60 5.48 5.24 9.77
N LEU A 61 4.67 6.28 9.98
CA LEU A 61 3.79 6.88 8.98
C LEU A 61 4.37 8.12 8.27
N HIS A 62 5.67 8.43 8.42
CA HIS A 62 6.29 9.65 7.88
C HIS A 62 6.46 9.48 6.37
N ILE A 63 5.32 9.61 5.71
CA ILE A 63 4.99 9.69 4.30
C ILE A 63 4.67 11.19 4.03
N ASP A 64 5.20 12.12 4.84
CA ASP A 64 4.52 13.40 5.01
C ASP A 64 5.00 14.55 4.11
N HIS A 65 6.04 14.43 3.29
CA HIS A 65 6.37 15.54 2.37
C HIS A 65 6.84 15.17 0.96
N VAL A 66 7.11 13.91 0.68
CA VAL A 66 7.52 13.49 -0.65
C VAL A 66 6.42 12.61 -1.19
N ASN A 67 5.45 13.19 -1.90
CA ASN A 67 4.26 12.58 -2.50
C ASN A 67 4.53 11.14 -3.01
N PRO A 68 4.54 10.11 -2.15
CA PRO A 68 5.27 8.87 -2.44
C PRO A 68 4.36 7.84 -3.10
N MET A 69 3.09 8.17 -3.23
CA MET A 69 2.05 7.32 -3.76
C MET A 69 1.62 7.85 -5.13
N ARG A 70 2.53 7.79 -6.12
CA ARG A 70 2.15 7.83 -7.54
C ARG A 70 1.46 6.51 -7.89
N LEU A 71 0.34 6.22 -7.26
CA LEU A 71 -0.42 5.00 -7.50
C LEU A 71 -1.40 5.17 -8.66
N VAL A 72 -1.77 6.39 -9.02
CA VAL A 72 -2.85 6.67 -10.00
C VAL A 72 -2.32 7.35 -11.25
N THR A 73 -1.04 7.69 -11.28
CA THR A 73 -0.41 8.42 -12.38
C THR A 73 0.67 7.56 -13.02
N SER A 74 0.74 7.64 -14.34
CA SER A 74 1.78 7.01 -15.15
C SER A 74 2.39 8.07 -16.07
N PRO A 75 3.72 8.04 -16.32
CA PRO A 75 4.32 8.89 -17.34
C PRO A 75 3.97 8.48 -18.77
N ILE A 76 3.43 7.26 -18.96
CA ILE A 76 3.16 6.68 -20.29
C ILE A 76 1.67 6.63 -20.59
N LEU A 77 0.84 6.26 -19.60
CA LEU A 77 -0.59 6.05 -19.80
C LEU A 77 -1.43 7.15 -19.18
N THR A 78 -2.56 7.46 -19.80
CA THR A 78 -3.57 8.35 -19.22
C THR A 78 -4.27 7.67 -18.04
N VAL A 79 -4.86 8.45 -17.12
CA VAL A 79 -5.60 7.94 -15.96
C VAL A 79 -6.72 6.98 -16.39
N HIS A 80 -7.42 7.28 -17.49
CA HIS A 80 -8.46 6.40 -18.04
C HIS A 80 -7.91 5.07 -18.54
N GLN A 81 -6.81 5.08 -19.30
CA GLN A 81 -6.17 3.85 -19.79
C GLN A 81 -5.71 2.98 -18.63
N LEU A 82 -5.13 3.60 -17.60
CA LEU A 82 -4.66 2.92 -16.40
C LEU A 82 -5.83 2.31 -15.59
N ALA A 83 -6.94 3.03 -15.45
CA ALA A 83 -8.15 2.53 -14.80
C ALA A 83 -8.71 1.29 -15.50
N TRP A 84 -8.80 1.32 -16.84
CA TRP A 84 -9.24 0.17 -17.64
C TRP A 84 -8.28 -1.00 -17.56
N PHE A 85 -6.97 -0.76 -17.69
CA PHE A 85 -5.93 -1.77 -17.56
C PHE A 85 -6.07 -2.54 -16.24
N ARG A 86 -6.20 -1.82 -15.12
CA ARG A 86 -6.34 -2.42 -13.78
C ARG A 86 -7.63 -3.20 -13.61
N LEU A 87 -8.75 -2.68 -14.13
CA LEU A 87 -10.03 -3.38 -14.08
C LEU A 87 -9.98 -4.69 -14.87
N VAL A 88 -9.41 -4.68 -16.07
CA VAL A 88 -9.24 -5.89 -16.89
C VAL A 88 -8.36 -6.90 -16.19
N ILE A 89 -7.28 -6.47 -15.54
CA ILE A 89 -6.43 -7.35 -14.73
C ILE A 89 -7.19 -7.93 -13.55
N SER A 90 -7.93 -7.13 -12.79
CA SER A 90 -8.77 -7.64 -11.69
C SER A 90 -9.71 -8.75 -12.17
N VAL A 91 -10.41 -8.54 -13.28
CA VAL A 91 -11.32 -9.54 -13.86
C VAL A 91 -10.56 -10.79 -14.30
N PHE A 92 -9.39 -10.62 -14.93
CA PHE A 92 -8.54 -11.74 -15.32
C PHE A 92 -8.06 -12.56 -14.11
N ILE A 93 -7.63 -11.90 -13.02
CA ILE A 93 -7.20 -12.61 -11.81
C ILE A 93 -8.38 -13.34 -11.15
N ILE A 94 -9.58 -12.77 -11.14
CA ILE A 94 -10.79 -13.48 -10.69
C ILE A 94 -11.03 -14.74 -11.52
N TYR A 95 -10.91 -14.64 -12.84
CA TYR A 95 -10.99 -15.80 -13.73
C TYR A 95 -9.93 -16.86 -13.39
N VAL A 96 -8.68 -16.47 -13.21
CA VAL A 96 -7.58 -17.39 -12.86
C VAL A 96 -7.81 -18.08 -11.51
N ILE A 97 -8.23 -17.34 -10.48
CA ILE A 97 -8.58 -17.90 -9.16
C ILE A 97 -9.75 -18.88 -9.30
N SER A 98 -10.79 -18.52 -10.05
CA SER A 98 -11.97 -19.35 -10.24
C SER A 98 -11.64 -20.64 -10.97
N LEU A 99 -10.88 -20.56 -12.07
CA LEU A 99 -10.42 -21.71 -12.83
C LEU A 99 -9.60 -22.66 -11.95
N SER A 100 -8.68 -22.12 -11.15
CA SER A 100 -7.83 -22.89 -10.24
C SER A 100 -8.60 -23.53 -9.09
N SER A 101 -9.65 -22.86 -8.62
CA SER A 101 -10.53 -23.40 -7.56
C SER A 101 -11.43 -24.52 -8.07
N VAL A 102 -11.82 -24.47 -9.36
CA VAL A 102 -12.67 -25.50 -10.00
C VAL A 102 -11.85 -26.70 -10.47
N LEU A 103 -10.64 -26.48 -10.98
CA LEU A 103 -9.77 -27.55 -11.50
C LEU A 103 -8.86 -28.18 -10.44
N GLY A 104 -8.73 -27.58 -9.26
CA GLY A 104 -7.85 -28.08 -8.20
C GLY A 104 -8.50 -29.22 -7.41
N ASP A 105 -7.78 -30.33 -7.25
CA ASP A 105 -8.22 -31.48 -6.44
C ASP A 105 -8.03 -31.26 -4.93
N HIS A 106 -7.30 -30.22 -4.52
CA HIS A 106 -7.00 -29.93 -3.12
C HIS A 106 -7.56 -28.56 -2.69
N PRO A 107 -7.75 -28.34 -1.37
CA PRO A 107 -8.25 -27.07 -0.86
C PRO A 107 -7.39 -25.88 -1.27
N TYR A 108 -8.02 -24.84 -1.83
CA TYR A 108 -7.33 -23.70 -2.45
C TYR A 108 -6.28 -23.03 -1.55
N PHE A 109 -6.56 -22.84 -0.26
CA PHE A 109 -5.68 -22.07 0.65
C PHE A 109 -4.40 -22.79 1.11
N ILE A 110 -4.13 -24.02 0.68
CA ILE A 110 -2.92 -24.76 1.10
C ILE A 110 -1.68 -24.41 0.27
N TYR A 111 -1.84 -23.71 -0.86
CA TYR A 111 -0.77 -23.34 -1.79
C TYR A 111 -0.34 -21.88 -1.64
N ALA A 112 0.96 -21.62 -1.54
CA ALA A 112 1.52 -20.26 -1.46
C ALA A 112 1.13 -19.40 -2.67
N THR A 113 1.07 -20.00 -3.86
CA THR A 113 0.64 -19.34 -5.10
C THR A 113 -0.76 -18.76 -4.98
N ASN A 114 -1.66 -19.46 -4.29
CA ASN A 114 -3.04 -19.02 -4.12
C ASN A 114 -3.16 -17.84 -3.15
N TRP A 115 -2.32 -17.79 -2.10
CA TRP A 115 -2.18 -16.60 -1.24
C TRP A 115 -1.61 -15.39 -2.01
N SER A 116 -0.62 -15.62 -2.88
CA SER A 116 -0.08 -14.58 -3.77
C SER A 116 -1.13 -14.08 -4.77
N ALA A 117 -1.93 -14.97 -5.36
CA ALA A 117 -3.02 -14.59 -6.26
C ALA A 117 -4.09 -13.73 -5.57
N ILE A 118 -4.44 -14.06 -4.32
CA ILE A 118 -5.38 -13.26 -3.51
C ILE A 118 -4.79 -11.88 -3.18
N ALA A 119 -3.50 -11.80 -2.81
CA ALA A 119 -2.84 -10.52 -2.57
C ALA A 119 -2.81 -9.65 -3.84
N ASN A 120 -2.50 -10.24 -5.00
CA ASN A 120 -2.57 -9.55 -6.30
C ASN A 120 -4.00 -9.09 -6.62
N LEU A 121 -5.01 -9.93 -6.40
CA LEU A 121 -6.41 -9.56 -6.61
C LEU A 121 -6.82 -8.39 -5.72
N LEU A 122 -6.50 -8.46 -4.41
CA LEU A 122 -6.81 -7.39 -3.46
C LEU A 122 -6.16 -6.08 -3.91
N TYR A 123 -4.89 -6.13 -4.31
CA TYR A 123 -4.20 -4.96 -4.86
C TYR A 123 -4.93 -4.40 -6.08
N PHE A 124 -5.18 -5.21 -7.11
CA PHE A 124 -5.81 -4.74 -8.34
C PHE A 124 -7.24 -4.25 -8.14
N CYS A 125 -8.02 -4.86 -7.25
CA CYS A 125 -9.34 -4.36 -6.87
C CYS A 125 -9.26 -2.97 -6.21
N LEU A 126 -8.38 -2.81 -5.22
CA LEU A 126 -8.19 -1.52 -4.55
C LEU A 126 -7.74 -0.45 -5.54
N ILE A 127 -6.74 -0.75 -6.38
CA ILE A 127 -6.21 0.25 -7.30
C ILE A 127 -7.16 0.56 -8.46
N SER A 128 -7.98 -0.40 -8.88
CA SER A 128 -9.08 -0.16 -9.84
C SER A 128 -10.09 0.81 -9.26
N ILE A 129 -10.54 0.60 -8.01
CA ILE A 129 -11.47 1.49 -7.33
C ILE A 129 -10.90 2.91 -7.26
N ILE A 130 -9.65 3.06 -6.81
CA ILE A 130 -8.99 4.36 -6.68
C ILE A 130 -8.86 5.06 -8.05
N SER A 131 -8.48 4.32 -9.08
CA SER A 131 -8.33 4.88 -10.44
C SER A 131 -9.67 5.35 -10.99
N TRP A 132 -10.75 4.60 -10.77
CA TRP A 132 -12.10 5.00 -11.19
C TRP A 132 -12.65 6.16 -10.38
N THR A 133 -12.35 6.27 -9.08
CA THR A 133 -12.73 7.45 -8.30
C THR A 133 -12.04 8.72 -8.79
N GLU A 134 -10.79 8.62 -9.25
CA GLU A 134 -10.06 9.74 -9.86
C GLU A 134 -10.69 10.13 -11.21
N VAL A 135 -10.98 9.15 -12.07
CA VAL A 135 -11.67 9.39 -13.35
C VAL A 135 -13.03 10.08 -13.16
N LEU A 136 -13.75 9.75 -12.09
CA LEU A 136 -15.06 10.31 -11.78
C LEU A 136 -14.99 11.61 -10.94
N GLU A 137 -13.80 12.14 -10.68
CA GLU A 137 -13.56 13.36 -9.89
C GLU A 137 -14.20 13.31 -8.48
N ARG A 138 -14.34 12.11 -7.89
CA ARG A 138 -15.05 11.90 -6.61
C ARG A 138 -14.19 12.16 -5.37
N GLY A 139 -13.03 12.78 -5.54
CA GLY A 139 -12.05 13.03 -4.49
C GLY A 139 -11.22 11.79 -4.12
N LYS A 140 -10.04 12.04 -3.54
CA LYS A 140 -9.06 11.00 -3.19
C LYS A 140 -9.26 10.49 -1.77
N SER A 141 -9.31 9.17 -1.61
CA SER A 141 -9.29 8.54 -0.29
C SER A 141 -7.86 8.12 0.08
N ARG A 142 -7.17 8.96 0.86
CA ARG A 142 -5.81 8.67 1.37
C ARG A 142 -5.71 7.30 2.05
N LYS A 143 -6.77 6.86 2.74
CA LYS A 143 -6.80 5.55 3.42
C LYS A 143 -6.74 4.38 2.44
N LEU A 144 -7.49 4.47 1.33
CA LEU A 144 -7.48 3.43 0.30
C LEU A 144 -6.14 3.40 -0.44
N GLU A 145 -5.54 4.56 -0.73
CA GLU A 145 -4.21 4.64 -1.34
C GLU A 145 -3.14 4.00 -0.46
N VAL A 146 -3.11 4.32 0.84
CA VAL A 146 -2.17 3.70 1.78
C VAL A 146 -2.38 2.19 1.86
N LEU A 147 -3.63 1.73 1.88
CA LEU A 147 -3.92 0.29 1.88
C LEU A 147 -3.44 -0.38 0.60
N ALA A 148 -3.78 0.16 -0.57
CA ALA A 148 -3.36 -0.37 -1.87
C ALA A 148 -1.83 -0.42 -1.98
N TYR A 149 -1.15 0.60 -1.48
CA TYR A 149 0.30 0.67 -1.40
C TYR A 149 0.91 -0.46 -0.56
N ILE A 150 0.42 -0.66 0.66
CA ILE A 150 0.88 -1.75 1.54
C ILE A 150 0.64 -3.11 0.87
N VAL A 151 -0.54 -3.31 0.26
CA VAL A 151 -0.85 -4.57 -0.41
C VAL A 151 0.08 -4.81 -1.60
N LEU A 152 0.44 -3.78 -2.39
CA LEU A 152 1.42 -3.91 -3.48
C LEU A 152 2.79 -4.36 -2.97
N GLU A 153 3.28 -3.73 -1.89
CA GLU A 153 4.57 -4.05 -1.31
C GLU A 153 4.62 -5.47 -0.72
N ILE A 154 3.47 -6.05 -0.39
CA ILE A 154 3.35 -7.47 -0.02
C ILE A 154 3.26 -8.35 -1.27
N ALA A 155 2.37 -7.98 -2.19
CA ALA A 155 1.97 -8.81 -3.32
C ALA A 155 3.11 -9.04 -4.33
N LEU A 156 3.81 -7.97 -4.73
CA LEU A 156 4.85 -8.06 -5.76
C LEU A 156 6.08 -8.91 -5.35
N PRO A 157 6.74 -8.68 -4.20
CA PRO A 157 7.86 -9.54 -3.80
C PRO A 157 7.43 -10.97 -3.51
N THR A 158 6.21 -11.19 -3.00
CA THR A 158 5.66 -12.54 -2.83
C THR A 158 5.46 -13.22 -4.19
N ALA A 159 4.91 -12.52 -5.19
CA ALA A 159 4.70 -13.07 -6.52
C ALA A 159 6.04 -13.44 -7.20
N LEU A 160 7.06 -12.58 -7.09
CA LEU A 160 8.42 -12.87 -7.59
C LEU A 160 9.02 -14.10 -6.91
N MET A 161 8.92 -14.18 -5.57
CA MET A 161 9.36 -15.35 -4.81
C MET A 161 8.66 -16.62 -5.28
N VAL A 162 7.32 -16.59 -5.38
CA VAL A 162 6.50 -17.73 -5.80
C VAL A 162 6.89 -18.22 -7.19
N VAL A 163 7.02 -17.31 -8.16
CA VAL A 163 7.42 -17.67 -9.54
C VAL A 163 8.77 -18.37 -9.54
N ILE A 164 9.77 -17.79 -8.89
CA ILE A 164 11.13 -18.32 -8.93
C ILE A 164 11.23 -19.65 -8.19
N LEU A 165 10.68 -19.75 -6.97
CA LEU A 165 10.71 -21.01 -6.23
C LEU A 165 9.88 -22.11 -6.89
N TYR A 166 8.74 -21.77 -7.50
CA TYR A 166 7.92 -22.75 -8.19
C TYR A 166 8.69 -23.39 -9.35
N TRP A 167 9.22 -22.57 -10.27
CA TRP A 167 9.87 -23.09 -11.47
C TRP A 167 11.28 -23.64 -11.24
N VAL A 168 12.00 -23.16 -10.22
CA VAL A 168 13.36 -23.62 -9.92
C VAL A 168 13.38 -24.81 -8.96
N ALA A 169 12.53 -24.79 -7.92
CA ALA A 169 12.62 -25.75 -6.82
C ALA A 169 11.47 -26.74 -6.75
N ILE A 170 10.24 -26.34 -7.09
CA ILE A 170 9.05 -27.21 -6.95
C ILE A 170 8.77 -28.02 -8.22
N ASN A 171 8.79 -27.39 -9.39
CA ASN A 171 8.56 -28.02 -10.69
C ASN A 171 9.72 -27.74 -11.67
N PRO A 172 10.95 -28.19 -11.35
CA PRO A 172 12.08 -28.03 -12.26
C PRO A 172 11.81 -28.78 -13.56
N GLY A 173 11.90 -28.07 -14.68
CA GLY A 173 11.66 -28.65 -16.01
C GLY A 173 10.19 -28.65 -16.46
N ALA A 174 9.29 -27.97 -15.74
CA ALA A 174 7.98 -27.60 -16.25
C ALA A 174 7.13 -28.80 -16.72
N LYS A 175 7.07 -29.87 -15.90
CA LYS A 175 6.30 -31.07 -16.23
C LYS A 175 4.83 -30.85 -15.87
N PHE A 176 3.93 -31.17 -16.81
CA PHE A 176 2.49 -31.02 -16.68
C PHE A 176 1.78 -32.24 -17.24
N ASP A 177 0.66 -32.62 -16.62
CA ASP A 177 -0.13 -33.76 -17.07
C ASP A 177 -0.82 -33.50 -18.41
N ASN A 178 -1.18 -32.24 -18.69
CA ASN A 178 -1.81 -31.82 -19.93
C ASN A 178 -1.65 -30.31 -20.17
N ASN A 179 -2.04 -29.87 -21.38
CA ASN A 179 -1.96 -28.46 -21.78
C ASN A 179 -2.77 -27.51 -20.90
N LEU A 180 -3.91 -27.96 -20.36
CA LEU A 180 -4.75 -27.13 -19.48
C LEU A 180 -4.05 -26.87 -18.14
N ALA A 181 -3.44 -27.90 -17.54
CA ALA A 181 -2.63 -27.77 -16.33
C ALA A 181 -1.41 -26.85 -16.55
N MET A 182 -0.76 -26.96 -17.71
CA MET A 182 0.33 -26.06 -18.11
C MET A 182 -0.12 -24.61 -18.19
N VAL A 183 -1.22 -24.32 -18.90
CA VAL A 183 -1.76 -22.96 -19.05
C VAL A 183 -2.17 -22.40 -17.69
N SER A 184 -2.90 -23.17 -16.88
CA SER A 184 -3.30 -22.78 -15.53
C SER A 184 -2.07 -22.45 -14.66
N SER A 185 -1.02 -23.28 -14.71
CA SER A 185 0.21 -23.02 -13.97
C SER A 185 0.91 -21.73 -14.42
N ILE A 186 1.07 -21.52 -15.73
CA ILE A 186 1.69 -20.30 -16.28
C ILE A 186 0.88 -19.07 -15.89
N GLN A 187 -0.45 -19.13 -15.97
CA GLN A 187 -1.33 -18.04 -15.58
C GLN A 187 -1.18 -17.69 -14.10
N ASN A 188 -1.31 -18.69 -13.22
CA ASN A 188 -1.26 -18.50 -11.76
C ASN A 188 0.07 -17.95 -11.25
N HIS A 189 1.18 -18.37 -11.85
CA HIS A 189 2.51 -17.98 -11.40
C HIS A 189 3.03 -16.78 -12.21
N ALA A 190 3.29 -16.98 -13.50
CA ALA A 190 4.06 -16.05 -14.31
C ALA A 190 3.22 -14.84 -14.76
N ILE A 191 2.00 -15.06 -15.26
CA ILE A 191 1.20 -13.96 -15.83
C ILE A 191 0.73 -13.02 -14.72
N THR A 192 0.20 -13.54 -13.61
CA THR A 192 -0.22 -12.69 -12.48
C THR A 192 0.95 -11.86 -11.93
N CYS A 193 2.13 -12.46 -11.77
CA CYS A 193 3.36 -11.77 -11.36
C CYS A 193 3.78 -10.70 -12.37
N PHE A 194 3.75 -11.03 -13.66
CA PHE A 194 4.08 -10.09 -14.72
C PHE A 194 3.16 -8.87 -14.72
N LEU A 195 1.85 -9.07 -14.54
CA LEU A 195 0.88 -7.97 -14.53
C LEU A 195 1.10 -6.99 -13.36
N VAL A 196 1.35 -7.49 -12.14
CA VAL A 196 1.68 -6.61 -11.00
C VAL A 196 3.03 -5.91 -11.17
N LEU A 197 4.02 -6.58 -11.79
CA LEU A 197 5.30 -5.98 -12.13
C LEU A 197 5.16 -4.85 -13.17
N VAL A 198 4.34 -5.05 -14.20
CA VAL A 198 4.05 -4.02 -15.20
C VAL A 198 3.36 -2.81 -14.56
N ASP A 199 2.36 -3.01 -13.69
CA ASP A 199 1.72 -1.88 -13.00
C ASP A 199 2.72 -1.11 -12.12
N PHE A 200 3.59 -1.82 -11.39
CA PHE A 200 4.68 -1.22 -10.61
C PHE A 200 5.59 -0.34 -11.47
N LEU A 201 6.02 -0.82 -12.64
CA LEU A 201 6.88 -0.07 -13.55
C LEU A 201 6.17 1.14 -14.16
N LEU A 202 4.90 0.98 -14.56
CA LEU A 202 4.10 2.06 -15.13
C LEU A 202 3.82 3.20 -14.13
N ASN A 203 3.76 2.89 -12.84
CA ASN A 203 3.42 3.85 -11.78
C ASN A 203 4.63 4.36 -11.01
N GLN A 204 5.82 3.79 -11.24
CA GLN A 204 7.07 4.19 -10.59
C GLN A 204 6.94 4.20 -9.05
N VAL A 205 6.26 3.19 -8.50
CA VAL A 205 5.97 3.15 -7.07
C VAL A 205 7.27 3.00 -6.29
N VAL A 206 7.46 3.82 -5.26
CA VAL A 206 8.62 3.75 -4.37
C VAL A 206 8.42 2.64 -3.36
N PHE A 207 9.39 1.77 -3.13
CA PHE A 207 9.35 0.76 -2.06
C PHE A 207 10.18 1.21 -0.85
N PHE A 208 9.72 0.88 0.37
CA PHE A 208 10.49 1.14 1.60
C PHE A 208 11.05 -0.16 2.22
N PRO A 209 12.33 -0.17 2.67
CA PRO A 209 12.93 -1.35 3.31
C PRO A 209 12.14 -1.85 4.52
N ARG A 210 11.63 -0.92 5.34
CA ARG A 210 10.91 -1.24 6.58
C ARG A 210 9.61 -2.01 6.36
N HIS A 211 9.04 -1.97 5.16
CA HIS A 211 7.78 -2.65 4.84
C HIS A 211 7.96 -4.11 4.43
N VAL A 212 9.20 -4.62 4.38
CA VAL A 212 9.48 -6.06 4.15
C VAL A 212 8.77 -6.97 5.16
N ILE A 213 8.48 -6.44 6.36
CA ILE A 213 7.74 -7.14 7.41
C ILE A 213 6.35 -7.58 6.94
N GLY A 214 5.70 -6.85 6.04
CA GLY A 214 4.40 -7.23 5.49
C GLY A 214 4.49 -8.53 4.70
N SER A 215 5.47 -8.62 3.81
CA SER A 215 5.73 -9.80 2.97
C SER A 215 6.13 -11.01 3.83
N ILE A 216 6.98 -10.82 4.83
CA ILE A 216 7.34 -11.86 5.81
C ILE A 216 6.10 -12.33 6.59
N SER A 217 5.22 -11.40 7.00
CA SER A 217 4.00 -11.73 7.74
C SER A 217 3.06 -12.60 6.92
N LEU A 218 2.92 -12.35 5.61
CA LEU A 218 2.10 -13.18 4.73
C LEU A 218 2.62 -14.63 4.70
N LEU A 219 3.94 -14.82 4.57
CA LEU A 219 4.55 -16.15 4.61
C LEU A 219 4.37 -16.82 5.98
N ALA A 220 4.54 -16.06 7.07
CA ALA A 220 4.34 -16.56 8.43
C ALA A 220 2.89 -17.01 8.71
N LEU A 221 1.90 -16.40 8.05
CA LEU A 221 0.49 -16.84 8.10
C LEU A 221 0.25 -18.08 7.24
N TYR A 222 0.87 -18.16 6.07
CA TYR A 222 0.73 -19.28 5.15
C TYR A 222 1.32 -20.60 5.71
N LEU A 223 2.53 -20.53 6.28
CA LEU A 223 3.28 -21.72 6.67
C LEU A 223 2.54 -22.64 7.66
N PRO A 224 1.89 -22.14 8.73
CA PRO A 224 1.08 -22.97 9.62
C PRO A 224 -0.09 -23.67 8.90
N VAL A 225 -0.76 -22.98 7.97
CA VAL A 225 -1.87 -23.57 7.19
C VAL A 225 -1.36 -24.74 6.35
N ASN A 226 -0.24 -24.55 5.66
CA ASN A 226 0.40 -25.59 4.88
C ASN A 226 0.90 -26.76 5.75
N ALA A 227 1.50 -26.47 6.90
CA ALA A 227 1.99 -27.47 7.85
C ALA A 227 0.85 -28.32 8.44
N ILE A 228 -0.22 -27.68 8.89
CA ILE A 228 -1.40 -28.37 9.43
C ILE A 228 -1.97 -29.33 8.38
N TYR A 229 -2.16 -28.88 7.14
CA TYR A 229 -2.65 -29.77 6.09
C TYR A 229 -1.67 -30.92 5.80
N SER A 230 -0.39 -30.60 5.59
CA SER A 230 0.62 -31.58 5.16
C SER A 230 0.93 -32.64 6.21
N LEU A 231 0.79 -32.32 7.49
CA LEU A 231 1.03 -33.27 8.58
C LEU A 231 -0.15 -34.24 8.80
N ASN A 232 -1.37 -33.85 8.41
CA ASN A 232 -2.60 -34.60 8.67
C ASN A 232 -3.15 -35.34 7.43
N VAL A 233 -2.94 -34.81 6.22
CA VAL A 233 -3.50 -35.36 4.98
C VAL A 233 -2.37 -35.92 4.12
N GLU A 234 -1.70 -35.05 3.37
CA GLU A 234 -0.56 -35.41 2.54
C GLU A 234 0.28 -34.15 2.22
N PRO A 235 1.57 -34.30 1.90
CA PRO A 235 2.42 -33.18 1.54
C PRO A 235 1.88 -32.44 0.31
N VAL A 236 1.59 -31.14 0.44
CA VAL A 236 1.14 -30.28 -0.66
C VAL A 236 2.18 -30.22 -1.78
N TYR A 237 3.45 -30.25 -1.40
CA TYR A 237 4.58 -30.41 -2.32
C TYR A 237 5.40 -31.60 -1.87
N SER A 238 5.84 -32.43 -2.82
CA SER A 238 6.62 -33.64 -2.53
C SER A 238 7.90 -33.35 -1.72
N SER A 239 8.48 -32.16 -1.88
CA SER A 239 9.67 -31.70 -1.13
C SER A 239 9.36 -31.10 0.25
N MET A 240 8.11 -30.76 0.54
CA MET A 240 7.67 -30.09 1.78
C MET A 240 6.81 -31.02 2.64
N THR A 241 7.44 -32.02 3.24
CA THR A 241 6.77 -33.01 4.10
C THR A 241 6.58 -32.57 5.55
N TRP A 242 7.19 -31.45 5.99
CA TRP A 242 7.22 -30.98 7.38
C TRP A 242 7.81 -31.96 8.41
N ARG A 243 8.29 -33.11 7.94
CA ARG A 243 8.98 -34.15 8.73
C ARG A 243 10.45 -34.28 8.35
N SER A 244 10.93 -33.48 7.39
CA SER A 244 12.28 -33.54 6.83
C SER A 244 13.01 -32.22 6.95
N ILE A 245 14.34 -32.29 7.04
CA ILE A 245 15.23 -31.11 7.00
C ILE A 245 15.09 -30.34 5.68
N THR A 246 14.73 -31.03 4.59
CA THR A 246 14.45 -30.43 3.28
C THR A 246 13.35 -29.38 3.35
N THR A 247 12.29 -29.62 4.14
CA THR A 247 11.22 -28.62 4.33
C THR A 247 11.76 -27.35 4.99
N LEU A 248 12.64 -27.50 5.99
CA LEU A 248 13.27 -26.34 6.64
C LEU A 248 14.13 -25.55 5.66
N TYR A 249 14.92 -26.22 4.81
CA TYR A 249 15.71 -25.54 3.77
C TYR A 249 14.82 -24.76 2.80
N MET A 250 13.69 -25.34 2.37
CA MET A 250 12.72 -24.65 1.49
C MET A 250 12.11 -23.40 2.15
N VAL A 251 11.76 -23.48 3.44
CA VAL A 251 11.25 -22.34 4.21
C VAL A 251 12.29 -21.24 4.33
N VAL A 252 13.54 -21.59 4.65
CA VAL A 252 14.65 -20.62 4.72
C VAL A 252 14.89 -19.97 3.35
N GLN A 253 14.90 -20.75 2.27
CA GLN A 253 15.03 -20.22 0.91
C GLN A 253 13.91 -19.25 0.56
N ALA A 254 12.66 -19.54 0.92
CA ALA A 254 11.53 -18.62 0.75
C ALA A 254 11.69 -17.32 1.53
N LEU A 255 12.12 -17.39 2.80
CA LEU A 255 12.40 -16.21 3.60
C LEU A 255 13.55 -15.36 3.05
N VAL A 256 14.62 -15.99 2.57
CA VAL A 256 15.73 -15.27 1.93
C VAL A 256 15.28 -14.65 0.62
N ALA A 257 14.55 -15.38 -0.22
CA ALA A 257 14.05 -14.91 -1.50
C ALA A 257 13.10 -13.72 -1.36
N ILE A 258 12.15 -13.76 -0.42
CA ILE A 258 11.19 -12.66 -0.23
C ILE A 258 11.88 -11.38 0.26
N VAL A 259 12.87 -11.49 1.15
CA VAL A 259 13.68 -10.35 1.60
C VAL A 259 14.53 -9.82 0.43
N PHE A 260 15.17 -10.71 -0.32
CA PHE A 260 15.96 -10.33 -1.49
C PHE A 260 15.13 -9.58 -2.53
N PHE A 261 13.98 -10.11 -2.95
CA PHE A 261 13.12 -9.44 -3.93
C PHE A 261 12.55 -8.12 -3.42
N HIS A 262 12.20 -8.02 -2.14
CA HIS A 262 11.78 -6.75 -1.56
C HIS A 262 12.89 -5.69 -1.64
N MET A 263 14.11 -6.05 -1.24
CA MET A 263 15.26 -5.14 -1.29
C MET A 263 15.65 -4.77 -2.73
N LEU A 264 15.49 -5.70 -3.68
CA LEU A 264 15.67 -5.43 -5.10
C LEU A 264 14.67 -4.37 -5.59
N LEU A 265 13.39 -4.48 -5.21
CA LEU A 265 12.36 -3.50 -5.58
C LEU A 265 12.60 -2.13 -4.93
N VAL A 266 13.10 -2.10 -3.68
CA VAL A 266 13.58 -0.86 -3.04
C VAL A 266 14.69 -0.22 -3.88
N PHE A 267 15.68 -1.01 -4.32
CA PHE A 267 16.78 -0.50 -5.13
C PHE A 267 16.29 0.03 -6.49
N VAL A 268 15.49 -0.75 -7.21
CA VAL A 268 14.95 -0.38 -8.53
C VAL A 268 14.09 0.88 -8.43
N SER A 269 13.18 0.94 -7.47
CA SER A 269 12.28 2.10 -7.34
C SER A 269 13.00 3.39 -6.97
N ARG A 270 14.08 3.32 -6.18
CA ARG A 270 14.94 4.49 -5.89
C ARG A 270 15.68 4.98 -7.14
N ARG A 271 16.14 4.07 -8.00
CA ARG A 271 16.80 4.41 -9.26
C ARG A 271 15.85 5.10 -10.23
N ILE A 272 14.64 4.55 -10.40
CA ILE A 272 13.59 5.16 -11.24
C ILE A 272 13.29 6.59 -10.78
N LYS A 273 13.24 6.82 -9.46
CA LYS A 273 12.96 8.15 -8.92
C LYS A 273 14.10 9.15 -9.09
N SER A 274 15.35 8.72 -8.97
CA SER A 274 16.51 9.62 -9.13
C SER A 274 16.67 10.15 -10.56
N GLU A 275 16.04 9.51 -11.53
CA GLU A 275 16.09 9.92 -12.94
C GLU A 275 15.02 10.97 -13.30
N ASP A 276 14.07 11.29 -12.40
CA ASP A 276 13.08 12.35 -12.63
C ASP A 276 13.77 13.73 -12.46
N PRO A 277 14.19 14.43 -13.54
CA PRO A 277 15.08 15.59 -13.46
C PRO A 277 14.41 16.81 -12.82
N GLY A 278 13.08 16.76 -12.65
CA GLY A 278 12.29 17.86 -12.11
C GLY A 278 12.20 17.90 -10.59
N THR A 279 12.46 16.80 -9.88
CA THR A 279 12.24 16.74 -8.41
C THR A 279 13.43 17.16 -7.57
N ASP A 280 14.65 17.05 -8.09
CA ASP A 280 15.89 17.32 -7.34
C ASP A 280 16.58 18.62 -7.76
N ASN A 281 15.93 19.50 -8.51
CA ASN A 281 16.49 20.83 -8.76
C ASN A 281 16.33 21.70 -7.49
N PRO A 282 17.40 21.93 -6.70
CA PRO A 282 17.32 22.73 -5.47
C PRO A 282 16.80 24.15 -5.74
N ASP A 283 16.97 24.67 -6.97
CA ASP A 283 16.49 25.99 -7.37
C ASP A 283 14.96 26.04 -7.54
N VAL A 284 14.29 24.91 -7.81
CA VAL A 284 12.83 24.84 -7.85
C VAL A 284 12.27 24.86 -6.44
N HIS A 285 12.88 24.12 -5.50
CA HIS A 285 12.49 24.17 -4.10
C HIS A 285 12.71 25.57 -3.49
N LYS A 286 13.86 26.18 -3.79
CA LYS A 286 14.17 27.55 -3.36
C LYS A 286 13.19 28.57 -3.93
N ARG A 287 12.82 28.47 -5.20
CA ARG A 287 11.81 29.34 -5.83
C ARG A 287 10.41 29.17 -5.21
N ASN A 288 9.98 27.93 -4.97
CA ASN A 288 8.68 27.69 -4.33
C ASN A 288 8.63 28.26 -2.90
N LEU A 289 9.72 28.13 -2.13
CA LEU A 289 9.85 28.76 -0.83
C LEU A 289 9.81 30.29 -0.90
N GLN A 290 10.48 30.89 -1.90
CA GLN A 290 10.44 32.34 -2.12
C GLN A 290 9.03 32.81 -2.45
N ASN A 291 8.32 32.14 -3.36
CA ASN A 291 6.94 32.48 -3.70
C ASN A 291 5.99 32.39 -2.50
N LEU A 292 6.12 31.34 -1.67
CA LEU A 292 5.34 31.19 -0.43
C LEU A 292 5.62 32.31 0.58
N ILE A 293 6.87 32.79 0.67
CA ILE A 293 7.23 33.91 1.55
C ILE A 293 6.61 35.21 1.02
N GLU A 294 6.65 35.43 -0.30
CA GLU A 294 6.09 36.62 -0.93
C GLU A 294 4.56 36.69 -0.83
N GLU A 295 3.85 35.57 -1.05
CA GLU A 295 2.39 35.48 -0.91
C GLU A 295 1.94 35.77 0.53
N ASN A 296 2.58 35.15 1.53
CA ASN A 296 2.27 35.41 2.94
C ASN A 296 2.59 36.85 3.35
N HIS A 297 3.58 37.49 2.73
CA HIS A 297 3.90 38.89 3.02
C HIS A 297 2.83 39.83 2.45
N GLN A 298 2.33 39.58 1.24
CA GLN A 298 1.26 40.38 0.63
C GLN A 298 -0.07 40.28 1.37
N GLU A 299 -0.43 39.12 1.91
CA GLU A 299 -1.66 38.97 2.70
C GLU A 299 -1.59 39.66 4.08
N SER A 300 -0.39 39.98 4.57
CA SER A 300 -0.18 40.59 5.88
C SER A 300 -0.17 42.13 5.90
N VAL A 301 -0.20 42.77 4.73
CA VAL A 301 -0.13 44.23 4.52
C VAL A 301 -1.51 44.78 4.15
#